data_AF-A0A2G9C1Z6-F1
#
_entry.id   AF-A0A2G9C1Z6-F1
#
_cell.length_a   1.000
_cell.length_b   1.000
_cell.length_c   1.000
_cell.angle_alpha   90.00
_cell.angle_beta   90.00
_cell.angle_gamma   90.00
#
_symmetry.space_group_name_H-M   'P 1'
#
loop_
_entity.id
_entity.type
_entity.pdbx_description
1 polymer ?
#
loop_
_entity_poly.entity_id
_entity_poly.type
_entity_poly.pdbx_seq_one_letter_code
_entity_poly.pdbx_strand_id
1 'polypeptide(L)' 'DDEVLNTFAAVGEPTEAGAAVVTRFAGLVDRFTLLTPYPLGDEAAAAIVAGARAATARA' A
#
# COMPACT_ATOMS: atom_id res chain seq x y z
N ASP A 1 0.98 8.14 19.11
CA ASP A 1 1.72 9.15 18.34
C ASP A 1 2.09 8.51 17.02
N ASP A 2 1.59 9.09 15.94
CA ASP A 2 1.56 8.45 14.62
C ASP A 2 2.92 8.56 13.91
N GLU A 3 3.82 9.42 14.38
CA GLU A 3 5.15 9.63 13.81
C GLU A 3 6.00 8.35 13.85
N VAL A 4 6.01 7.65 14.99
CA VAL A 4 6.71 6.37 15.15
C VAL A 4 6.09 5.31 14.23
N LEU A 5 4.76 5.25 14.15
CA LEU A 5 4.06 4.25 13.33
C LEU A 5 4.35 4.45 11.83
N ASN A 6 4.29 5.70 11.35
CA ASN A 6 4.55 6.06 9.96
C ASN A 6 6.02 5.84 9.55
N THR A 7 6.93 5.75 10.52
CA THR A 7 8.32 5.38 10.25
C THR A 7 8.44 3.92 9.82
N PHE A 8 7.60 3.02 10.33
CA PHE A 8 7.70 1.58 10.08
C PHE A 8 6.61 1.02 9.17
N ALA A 9 5.46 1.70 9.07
CA ALA A 9 4.30 1.23 8.34
C ALA A 9 3.78 2.28 7.35
N ALA A 10 3.21 1.79 6.25
CA ALA A 10 2.29 2.57 5.45
C ALA A 10 0.91 2.47 6.11
N VAL A 11 0.36 3.60 6.53
CA VAL A 11 -0.94 3.68 7.22
C VAL A 11 -1.89 4.53 6.39
N GLY A 12 -3.14 4.11 6.26
CA GLY A 12 -4.18 4.83 5.54
C GLY A 12 -5.37 3.95 5.24
N GLU A 13 -6.40 4.54 4.65
CA GLU A 13 -7.56 3.80 4.14
C GLU A 13 -7.15 2.88 2.97
N PRO A 14 -7.94 1.85 2.61
CA PRO A 14 -7.60 0.93 1.52
C PRO A 14 -7.25 1.63 0.19
N THR A 15 -7.90 2.75 -0.11
CA THR A 15 -7.67 3.57 -1.31
C THR A 15 -6.35 4.36 -1.27
N GLU A 16 -5.76 4.55 -0.10
CA GLU A 16 -4.54 5.35 0.14
C GLU A 16 -3.32 4.44 0.35
N ALA A 17 -3.51 3.33 1.06
CA ALA A 17 -2.45 2.43 1.49
C ALA A 17 -1.61 1.90 0.32
N GLY A 18 -2.24 1.59 -0.82
CA GLY A 18 -1.54 1.13 -2.02
C GLY A 18 -0.52 2.15 -2.56
N ALA A 19 -0.89 3.43 -2.59
CA ALA A 19 0.00 4.51 -3.04
C ALA A 19 1.13 4.76 -2.01
N ALA A 20 0.80 4.73 -0.72
CA ALA A 20 1.77 4.92 0.36
C ALA A 20 2.88 3.85 0.33
N VAL A 21 2.54 2.60 0.02
CA VAL A 21 3.53 1.52 -0.17
C VAL A 21 4.46 1.81 -1.35
N VAL A 22 3.92 2.22 -2.50
CA VAL A 22 4.74 2.52 -3.68
C VAL A 22 5.69 3.69 -3.41
N THR A 23 5.19 4.79 -2.85
CA THR A 23 6.04 5.95 -2.52
C THR A 23 7.19 5.58 -1.60
N ARG A 24 6.94 4.72 -0.61
CA ARG A 24 7.96 4.31 0.37
C ARG A 24 9.09 3.48 -0.26
N PHE A 25 8.78 2.67 -1.26
CA PHE A 25 9.70 1.69 -1.81
C PHE A 25 10.05 1.92 -3.30
N ALA A 26 9.64 3.05 -3.87
CA ALA A 26 9.92 3.41 -5.24
C ALA A 26 11.43 3.37 -5.54
N GLY A 27 11.79 2.74 -6.66
CA GLY A 27 13.18 2.56 -7.09
C GLY A 27 13.97 1.51 -6.28
N LEU A 28 13.36 0.86 -5.28
CA LEU A 28 14.00 -0.21 -4.48
C LEU A 28 13.46 -1.59 -4.80
N VAL A 29 12.15 -1.70 -5.08
CA VAL A 29 11.49 -2.95 -5.46
C VAL A 29 10.44 -2.73 -6.55
N ASP A 30 10.30 -3.72 -7.43
CA ASP A 30 9.34 -3.69 -8.55
C ASP A 30 8.08 -4.53 -8.29
N ARG A 31 8.14 -5.42 -7.30
CA ARG A 31 7.10 -6.43 -7.04
C ARG A 31 6.60 -6.37 -5.61
N PHE A 32 5.27 -6.32 -5.47
CA PHE A 32 4.57 -6.38 -4.19
C PHE A 32 3.63 -7.59 -4.13
N THR A 33 3.42 -8.11 -2.92
CA THR A 33 2.44 -9.14 -2.59
C THR A 33 1.55 -8.62 -1.46
N LEU A 34 0.23 -8.69 -1.63
CA LEU A 34 -0.71 -8.42 -0.54
C LEU A 34 -0.92 -9.71 0.26
N LEU A 35 -0.45 -9.71 1.50
CA LEU A 35 -0.64 -10.81 2.45
C LEU A 35 -1.33 -10.26 3.68
N THR A 36 -2.45 -10.87 4.06
CA THR A 36 -3.22 -10.46 5.23
C THR A 36 -3.29 -11.61 6.25
N PRO A 37 -3.01 -11.35 7.53
CA PRO A 37 -3.08 -12.38 8.57
C PRO A 37 -4.52 -12.80 8.89
N TYR A 38 -5.50 -11.99 8.49
CA TYR A 38 -6.93 -12.22 8.64
C TYR A 38 -7.64 -12.01 7.29
N PRO A 39 -8.88 -12.51 7.13
CA PRO A 39 -9.68 -12.24 5.94
C PRO A 39 -9.80 -10.74 5.68
N LEU A 40 -9.54 -10.35 4.44
CA LEU A 40 -9.74 -9.00 3.93
C LEU A 40 -10.86 -9.07 2.89
N GLY A 41 -11.82 -8.14 2.95
CA GLY A 41 -12.89 -8.07 1.97
C GLY A 41 -12.37 -7.76 0.57
N ASP A 42 -13.01 -8.34 -0.45
CA ASP A 42 -12.57 -8.22 -1.85
C ASP A 42 -12.49 -6.76 -2.33
N GLU A 43 -13.43 -5.92 -1.90
CA GLU A 43 -13.44 -4.49 -2.24
C GLU A 43 -12.22 -3.76 -1.67
N ALA A 44 -11.85 -4.04 -0.42
CA ALA A 44 -10.68 -3.46 0.21
C ALA A 44 -9.38 -3.96 -0.46
N ALA A 45 -9.30 -5.25 -0.77
CA ALA A 45 -8.16 -5.81 -1.49
C ALA A 45 -8.01 -5.17 -2.88
N ALA A 46 -9.12 -5.03 -3.61
CA ALA A 46 -9.14 -4.40 -4.93
C ALA A 46 -8.71 -2.93 -4.86
N ALA A 47 -9.19 -2.17 -3.87
CA ALA A 47 -8.82 -0.77 -3.65
C ALA A 47 -7.31 -0.60 -3.44
N ILE A 48 -6.71 -1.43 -2.57
CA ILE A 48 -5.26 -1.40 -2.29
C ILE A 48 -4.45 -1.69 -3.56
N VAL A 49 -4.80 -2.77 -4.29
CA VAL A 49 -4.09 -3.16 -5.51
C VAL A 49 -4.24 -2.10 -6.61
N ALA A 50 -5.43 -1.53 -6.76
CA ALA A 50 -5.68 -0.46 -7.73
C ALA A 50 -4.85 0.79 -7.41
N GLY A 51 -4.81 1.20 -6.14
CA GLY A 51 -4.00 2.34 -5.69
C GLY A 51 -2.51 2.15 -5.97
N ALA A 52 -1.96 0.96 -5.67
CA ALA A 52 -0.58 0.64 -5.96
C ALA A 52 -0.26 0.70 -7.47
N ARG A 53 -1.08 0.06 -8.32
CA ARG A 53 -0.90 0.09 -9.78
C ARG A 53 -0.94 1.51 -10.35
N ALA A 54 -1.89 2.33 -9.89
CA ALA A 54 -2.01 3.71 -10.33
C ALA A 54 -0.82 4.57 -9.90
N ALA A 55 -0.19 4.28 -8.77
CA ALA A 55 1.02 4.97 -8.31
C ALA A 55 2.25 4.55 -9.12
N THR A 56 2.43 3.26 -9.40
CA THR A 56 3.55 2.76 -10.22
C THR A 56 3.50 3.27 -11.65
N ALA A 57 2.33 3.40 -12.27
CA ALA A 57 2.20 3.95 -13.63
C ALA A 57 2.60 5.43 -13.75
N ARG A 58 2.77 6.12 -12.61
CA ARG A 58 3.12 7.55 -12.54
C ARG A 58 4.56 7.80 -12.06
N ALA A 59 5.27 6.75 -11.62
CA ALA A 59 6.66 6.79 -11.16
C ALA A 59 7.62 6.50 -12.32
#